data_AF-A0A955I5C4-F1
#
_entry.id   AF-A0A955I5C4-F1
#
_cell.length_a   1.000
_cell.length_b   1.000
_cell.length_c   1.000
_cell.angle_alpha   90.00
_cell.angle_beta   90.00
_cell.angle_gamma   90.00
#
_symmetry.space_group_name_H-M   'P 1'
#
loop_
_entity.id
_entity.type
_entity.pdbx_description
1 polymer ?
#
loop_
_entity_poly.entity_id
_entity_poly.type
_entity_poly.pdbx_seq_one_letter_code
_entity_poly.pdbx_strand_id
1 'polypeptide(L)'
;MIAPLPFYRDSLIVELGAGNGCITQALLKKLEGRSQMISFELHPIFFKKIKHLSNERCTIIHDNALNILNFVDHQSVDAVVS
;
A
#
# COMPACT_ATOMS: atom_id res chain seq x y z
N MET A 1 4.90 -12.19 9.95
CA MET A 1 4.83 -11.35 11.17
C MET A 1 4.73 -9.91 10.69
N ILE A 2 3.66 -9.18 11.02
CA ILE A 2 3.65 -7.73 10.78
C ILE A 2 4.54 -7.16 11.89
N ALA A 3 5.81 -6.86 11.58
CA ALA A 3 6.66 -6.04 12.44
C ALA A 3 5.90 -4.73 12.77
N PRO A 4 6.17 -4.03 13.90
CA PRO A 4 5.36 -2.90 14.30
C PRO A 4 5.41 -1.80 13.25
N LEU A 5 4.42 -1.79 12.36
CA LEU A 5 4.19 -0.72 11.42
C LEU A 5 3.81 0.53 12.23
N PRO A 6 4.23 1.73 11.80
CA PRO A 6 4.07 2.96 12.56
C PRO A 6 2.64 3.50 12.49
N PHE A 7 1.64 2.69 12.86
CA PHE A 7 0.22 3.09 12.83
C PHE A 7 -0.11 4.22 13.82
N TYR A 8 0.77 4.52 14.77
CA TYR A 8 0.57 5.52 15.83
C TYR A 8 0.82 6.98 15.39
N ARG A 9 1.25 7.21 14.15
CA ARG A 9 1.50 8.53 13.57
C ARG A 9 1.10 8.54 12.11
N ASP A 10 0.87 9.74 11.57
CA ASP A 10 0.69 9.93 10.13
C ASP A 10 1.91 9.35 9.39
N SER A 11 1.69 8.26 8.65
CA SER A 11 2.73 7.51 7.97
C SER A 11 2.36 7.19 6.53
N LEU A 12 3.36 7.14 5.65
CA LEU A 12 3.23 6.59 4.30
C LEU A 12 3.76 5.15 4.27
N ILE A 13 2.87 4.20 3.99
CA ILE A 13 3.19 2.78 3.88
C ILE A 13 3.14 2.33 2.42
N VAL A 14 4.12 1.56 1.98
CA VAL A 14 4.11 0.94 0.65
C VAL A 14 3.98 -0.58 0.76
N GLU A 15 3.01 -1.17 0.06
CA GLU A 15 2.86 -2.62 -0.12
C GLU A 15 3.33 -3.04 -1.51
N LEU A 16 4.23 -4.01 -1.56
CA LEU A 16 4.76 -4.60 -2.80
C LEU A 16 4.05 -5.94 -3.03
N GLY A 17 3.18 -6.00 -4.03
CA GLY A 17 2.44 -7.22 -4.36
C GLY A 17 1.18 -7.41 -3.51
N ALA A 18 0.15 -6.62 -3.80
CA ALA A 18 -1.13 -6.66 -3.11
C ALA A 18 -1.88 -8.01 -3.23
N GLY A 19 -1.63 -8.75 -4.30
CA GLY A 19 -2.28 -10.01 -4.61
C GLY A 19 -3.80 -9.87 -4.66
N ASN A 20 -4.51 -10.67 -3.86
CA ASN A 20 -5.97 -10.60 -3.77
C ASN A 20 -6.48 -9.53 -2.78
N GLY A 21 -5.59 -8.74 -2.17
CA GLY A 21 -5.92 -7.63 -1.28
C GLY A 21 -6.28 -8.03 0.14
N CYS A 22 -6.00 -9.28 0.58
CA CYS A 22 -6.27 -9.70 1.96
C CYS A 22 -5.41 -8.94 2.97
N ILE A 23 -4.11 -8.78 2.68
CA ILE A 23 -3.17 -8.01 3.50
C ILE A 23 -3.48 -6.52 3.39
N THR A 24 -3.68 -6.00 2.18
CA THR A 24 -4.13 -4.62 1.95
C THR A 24 -5.31 -4.24 2.84
N GLN A 25 -6.39 -5.04 2.84
CA GLN A 25 -7.56 -4.78 3.68
C GLN A 25 -7.25 -4.83 5.18
N ALA A 26 -6.40 -5.75 5.62
CA ALA A 26 -6.01 -5.85 7.02
C ALA A 26 -5.17 -4.64 7.48
N LEU A 27 -4.33 -4.11 6.60
CA LEU A 27 -3.53 -2.91 6.83
C LEU A 27 -4.40 -1.65 6.86
N LEU A 28 -5.32 -1.51 5.91
CA LEU A 28 -6.27 -0.38 5.86
C LEU A 28 -7.12 -0.26 7.13
N LYS A 29 -7.50 -1.38 7.74
CA LYS A 29 -8.22 -1.39 9.03
C LYS A 29 -7.39 -0.90 10.22
N LYS A 30 -6.06 -0.89 10.09
CA LYS A 30 -5.11 -0.46 11.12
C LYS A 30 -4.54 0.93 10.86
N LEU A 31 -4.76 1.52 9.69
CA LEU A 31 -4.36 2.89 9.42
C LEU A 31 -5.15 3.86 10.30
N GLU A 32 -4.43 4.70 11.03
CA GLU A 32 -4.98 5.77 11.85
C GLU A 32 -4.59 7.15 11.29
N GLY A 33 -5.35 8.17 11.70
CA GLY A 33 -5.06 9.57 11.34
C GLY A 33 -5.10 9.83 9.83
N ARG A 34 -4.08 10.54 9.33
CA ARG A 34 -3.88 10.87 7.92
C ARG A 34 -2.92 9.92 7.22
N SER A 35 -2.66 8.76 7.82
CA SER A 35 -1.78 7.75 7.21
C SER A 35 -2.32 7.32 5.85
N GLN A 36 -1.40 7.16 4.91
CA GLN A 36 -1.68 6.77 3.54
C GLN A 36 -0.97 5.47 3.20
N MET A 37 -1.53 4.76 2.23
CA MET A 37 -0.96 3.53 1.72
C MET A 37 -0.93 3.54 0.20
N ILE A 38 0.20 3.08 -0.36
CA ILE A 38 0.34 2.79 -1.78
C ILE A 38 0.57 1.29 -1.91
N SER A 39 -0.18 0.61 -2.78
CA SER A 39 -0.09 -0.83 -2.94
C SER A 39 0.07 -1.19 -4.41
N PHE A 40 1.14 -1.91 -4.73
CA PHE A 40 1.48 -2.31 -6.09
C PHE A 40 0.94 -3.69 -6.40
N GLU A 41 0.29 -3.85 -7.56
CA GLU A 41 -0.10 -5.14 -8.11
C GLU A 41 0.18 -5.17 -9.60
N LEU A 42 1.03 -6.08 -10.05
CA LEU A 42 1.44 -6.18 -11.45
C LEU A 42 0.41 -6.98 -12.29
N HIS A 43 -0.25 -7.96 -11.69
CA HIS A 43 -1.08 -8.89 -12.42
C HIS A 43 -2.49 -8.32 -12.66
N PRO A 44 -2.93 -8.17 -13.93
CA PRO A 44 -4.15 -7.43 -14.25
C PRO A 44 -5.42 -8.05 -13.69
N ILE A 45 -5.46 -9.38 -13.50
CA ILE A 45 -6.61 -10.05 -12.89
C ILE A 45 -6.72 -9.69 -11.40
N PHE A 46 -5.59 -9.64 -10.70
CA PHE A 46 -5.56 -9.29 -9.28
C PHE A 46 -5.85 -7.81 -9.10
N PHE A 47 -5.20 -6.94 -9.89
CA PHE A 47 -5.51 -5.52 -9.91
C PHE A 47 -7.01 -5.25 -10.12
N LYS A 48 -7.64 -5.89 -11.12
CA LYS A 48 -9.09 -5.74 -11.36
C LYS A 48 -9.94 -6.15 -10.16
N LYS A 49 -9.49 -7.17 -9.39
CA LYS A 49 -10.18 -7.61 -8.17
C LYS A 49 -10.05 -6.60 -7.04
N ILE A 50 -8.92 -5.93 -6.90
CA ILE A 50 -8.62 -5.10 -5.72
C ILE A 50 -8.69 -3.60 -5.96
N LYS A 51 -8.80 -3.13 -7.21
CA LYS A 51 -8.83 -1.69 -7.54
C LYS A 51 -9.93 -0.90 -6.82
N HIS A 52 -10.99 -1.59 -6.37
CA HIS A 52 -12.08 -0.99 -5.60
C HIS A 52 -11.66 -0.60 -4.18
N LEU A 53 -10.51 -1.09 -3.69
CA LEU A 53 -9.92 -0.70 -2.41
C LEU A 53 -9.28 0.70 -2.48
N SER A 54 -9.00 1.22 -3.67
CA SER A 54 -8.49 2.59 -3.82
C SER A 54 -9.50 3.61 -3.27
N ASN A 55 -9.03 4.49 -2.39
CA ASN A 55 -9.79 5.55 -1.75
C ASN A 55 -8.84 6.67 -1.30
N GLU A 56 -9.34 7.65 -0.53
CA GLU A 56 -8.55 8.80 -0.05
C GLU A 56 -7.31 8.44 0.78
N ARG A 57 -7.26 7.24 1.37
CA ARG A 57 -6.15 6.74 2.20
C ARG A 57 -5.37 5.59 1.54
N CYS A 58 -5.79 5.11 0.37
CA CYS A 58 -5.17 3.98 -0.30
C CYS A 58 -5.14 4.16 -1.82
N THR A 59 -3.98 4.03 -2.42
CA THR A 59 -3.84 3.99 -3.88
C THR A 59 -3.35 2.63 -4.32
N ILE A 60 -4.18 1.88 -5.05
CA ILE A 60 -3.76 0.67 -5.76
C ILE A 60 -3.15 1.05 -7.11
N ILE A 61 -1.90 0.64 -7.34
CA ILE A 61 -1.14 0.92 -8.56
C ILE A 61 -0.99 -0.37 -9.37
N HIS A 62 -1.41 -0.31 -10.64
CA HIS A 62 -1.18 -1.39 -11.60
C HIS A 62 0.16 -1.19 -12.31
N ASP A 63 1.25 -1.44 -11.61
CA ASP A 63 2.60 -1.31 -12.12
C ASP A 63 3.56 -2.26 -11.38
N ASN A 64 4.76 -2.43 -11.92
CA ASN A 64 5.83 -3.16 -11.27
C ASN A 64 6.31 -2.40 -10.03
N ALA A 65 6.44 -3.12 -8.91
CA ALA A 65 7.04 -2.59 -7.67
C ALA A 65 8.45 -1.99 -7.87
N LEU A 66 9.20 -2.42 -8.89
CA LEU A 66 10.49 -1.83 -9.25
C LEU A 66 10.38 -0.34 -9.63
N ASN A 67 9.20 0.13 -10.04
CA ASN A 67 8.92 1.51 -10.38
C ASN A 67 8.51 2.37 -9.18
N ILE A 68 8.66 1.88 -7.95
CA ILE A 68 8.25 2.57 -6.70
C ILE A 68 8.69 4.03 -6.63
N LEU A 69 9.91 4.35 -7.05
CA LEU A 69 10.47 5.71 -6.99
C LEU A 69 9.75 6.72 -7.90
N ASN A 70 8.91 6.27 -8.82
CA ASN A 70 8.08 7.15 -9.65
C ASN A 70 6.82 7.64 -8.91
N PHE A 71 6.48 7.03 -7.76
CA PHE A 71 5.23 7.25 -7.04
C PHE A 71 5.42 7.81 -5.63
N VAL A 72 6.66 7.89 -5.15
CA VAL A 72 6.99 8.40 -3.81
C VAL A 72 8.18 9.34 -3.90
N ASP A 73 8.18 10.36 -3.05
CA ASP A 73 9.33 11.24 -2.91
C ASP A 73 10.46 10.52 -2.16
N HIS A 74 11.70 10.94 -2.41
CA HIS A 74 12.86 10.38 -1.74
C HIS A 74 12.72 10.54 -0.21
N GLN A 75 12.94 9.44 0.54
CA GLN A 75 12.81 9.39 2.01
C GLN A 75 11.41 9.73 2.59
N SER A 76 10.35 9.66 1.78
CA SER A 76 8.97 9.91 2.25
C SER A 76 8.26 8.68 2.81
N VAL A 77 8.78 7.47 2.57
CA VAL A 77 8.13 6.20 2.96
C VAL A 77 8.62 5.77 4.35
N ASP A 78 7.67 5.55 5.26
CA ASP A 78 7.95 5.14 6.65
C ASP A 78 8.06 3.62 6.81
N ALA A 79 7.38 2.85 5.95
CA ALA A 79 7.42 1.39 5.99
C ALA A 79 7.14 0.76 4.62
N VAL A 80 7.77 -0.38 4.38
CA VAL A 80 7.54 -1.22 3.19
C VAL A 80 7.12 -2.62 3.64
N VAL A 81 6.09 -3.18 3.02
CA VAL A 81 5.56 -4.54 3.27
C VAL A 81 5.44 -5.33 1.97
N SER A 82 5.53 -6.66 2.04
CA SER A 82 5.38 -7.59 0.91
C SER A 82 4.79 -8.92 1.37
#